data_AF-A0A943TQJ0-F1
#
_entry.id   AF-A0A943TQJ0-F1
#
_cell.length_a   1.000
_cell.length_b   1.000
_cell.length_c   1.000
_cell.angle_alpha   90.00
_cell.angle_beta   90.00
_cell.angle_gamma   90.00
#
_symmetry.space_group_name_H-M   'P 1'
#
loop_
_entity.id
_entity.type
_entity.pdbx_description
1 polymer ?
#
loop_
_entity_poly.entity_id
_entity_poly.type
_entity_poly.pdbx_seq_one_letter_code
_entity_poly.pdbx_strand_id
1 'polypeptide(L)'
;MILVDWEEDAKMIVKNFSRKEMERLNAIVAMDIMVRNMNNESAYFTWIYLIPDCANEYDFIDFAKNEEGTEKNEMFDEAVALFKKLWGQYASKEDGLYIGNKTY
;
A
#
# COMPACT_ATOMS: atom_id res chain seq x y z
N MET A 1 -7.72 -7.83 -11.35
CA MET A 1 -6.93 -6.58 -11.33
C MET A 1 -7.60 -5.65 -10.33
N ILE A 2 -6.86 -5.06 -9.40
CA ILE A 2 -7.36 -4.23 -8.28
C ILE A 2 -8.31 -3.10 -8.74
N LEU A 3 -8.19 -2.67 -10.00
CA LEU A 3 -8.87 -1.49 -10.55
C LEU A 3 -10.31 -1.72 -11.03
N VAL A 4 -10.87 -2.94 -10.95
CA VAL A 4 -12.20 -3.22 -11.53
C VAL A 4 -13.29 -2.35 -10.87
N ASP A 5 -13.19 -2.19 -9.56
CA ASP A 5 -14.18 -1.49 -8.73
C ASP A 5 -13.85 -0.01 -8.49
N TRP A 6 -12.78 0.51 -9.10
CA TRP A 6 -12.37 1.91 -8.93
C TRP A 6 -13.23 2.85 -9.77
N GLU A 7 -13.32 4.12 -9.36
CA GLU A 7 -13.97 5.17 -10.14
C GLU A 7 -13.32 5.35 -11.53
N GLU A 8 -14.12 5.76 -12.52
CA GLU A 8 -13.66 5.84 -13.91
C GLU A 8 -12.58 6.90 -14.14
N ASP A 9 -12.65 8.01 -13.43
CA ASP A 9 -11.61 9.04 -13.41
C ASP A 9 -10.31 8.54 -12.76
N ALA A 10 -10.37 7.81 -11.65
CA ALA A 10 -9.20 7.15 -11.09
C ALA A 10 -8.55 6.18 -12.09
N LYS A 11 -9.36 5.36 -12.79
CA LYS A 11 -8.87 4.49 -13.88
C LYS A 11 -8.21 5.28 -15.00
N MET A 12 -8.74 6.45 -15.36
CA MET A 12 -8.16 7.32 -16.39
C MET A 12 -6.83 7.92 -15.97
N ILE A 13 -6.65 8.26 -14.69
CA ILE A 13 -5.35 8.71 -14.15
C ILE A 13 -4.32 7.59 -14.28
N VAL A 14 -4.67 6.38 -13.81
CA VAL A 14 -3.75 5.22 -13.82
C VAL A 14 -3.35 4.80 -15.25
N LYS A 15 -4.23 4.96 -16.24
CA LYS A 15 -3.90 4.70 -17.65
C LYS A 15 -2.73 5.56 -18.17
N ASN A 16 -2.50 6.72 -17.57
CA ASN A 16 -1.42 7.63 -17.95
C ASN A 16 -0.13 7.42 -17.13
N PHE A 17 -0.12 6.47 -16.19
CA PHE A 17 1.08 6.18 -15.40
C PHE A 17 2.20 5.64 -16.27
N SER A 18 3.42 6.06 -15.95
CA SER A 18 4.62 5.38 -16.39
C SER A 18 4.66 3.95 -15.83
N ARG A 19 5.51 3.11 -16.41
CA ARG A 19 5.73 1.75 -15.88
C ARG A 19 6.16 1.75 -14.41
N LYS A 20 7.04 2.68 -14.00
CA LYS A 20 7.51 2.79 -12.61
C LYS A 20 6.37 3.13 -11.65
N GLU A 21 5.52 4.10 -12.02
CA GLU A 21 4.35 4.48 -11.20
C GLU A 21 3.34 3.33 -11.10
N MET A 22 3.13 2.58 -12.18
CA MET A 22 2.28 1.39 -12.14
C MET A 22 2.86 0.28 -11.24
N GLU A 23 4.18 0.07 -11.25
CA GLU A 23 4.85 -0.85 -10.33
C GLU A 23 4.68 -0.41 -8.87
N ARG A 24 4.83 0.88 -8.57
CA ARG A 24 4.59 1.45 -7.23
C ARG A 24 3.14 1.34 -6.80
N LEU A 25 2.19 1.63 -7.68
CA LEU A 25 0.75 1.50 -7.40
C LEU A 25 0.39 0.08 -6.98
N ASN A 26 0.85 -0.91 -7.75
CA ASN A 26 0.61 -2.31 -7.42
C ASN A 26 1.26 -2.70 -6.08
N ALA A 27 2.46 -2.18 -5.81
CA ALA A 27 3.17 -2.44 -4.57
C ALA A 27 2.47 -1.83 -3.35
N ILE A 28 2.04 -0.56 -3.40
CA ILE A 28 1.41 0.10 -2.24
C ILE A 28 0.08 -0.55 -1.88
N VAL A 29 -0.73 -0.92 -2.89
CA VAL A 29 -1.98 -1.66 -2.63
C VAL A 29 -1.69 -3.04 -2.04
N ALA A 30 -0.68 -3.75 -2.55
CA ALA A 30 -0.30 -5.05 -2.00
C ALA A 30 0.20 -4.93 -0.55
N MET A 31 1.01 -3.92 -0.24
CA MET A 31 1.50 -3.64 1.12
C MET A 31 0.33 -3.34 2.07
N ASP A 32 -0.63 -2.51 1.65
CA ASP A 32 -1.81 -2.19 2.44
C ASP A 32 -2.67 -3.43 2.73
N ILE A 33 -2.95 -4.26 1.72
CA ILE A 33 -3.65 -5.54 1.90
C ILE A 33 -2.90 -6.41 2.90
N MET A 34 -1.58 -6.55 2.75
CA MET A 34 -0.79 -7.39 3.64
C MET A 34 -0.82 -6.90 5.08
N VAL A 35 -0.67 -5.59 5.32
CA VAL A 35 -0.71 -5.02 6.68
C VAL A 35 -2.10 -5.19 7.31
N ARG A 36 -3.18 -4.96 6.56
CA ARG A 36 -4.55 -5.19 7.07
C ARG A 36 -4.85 -6.64 7.41
N ASN A 37 -4.12 -7.58 6.81
CA ASN A 37 -4.22 -9.00 7.11
C ASN A 37 -3.14 -9.47 8.10
N MET A 38 -2.29 -8.59 8.63
CA MET A 38 -1.44 -8.97 9.78
C MET A 38 -2.36 -9.17 10.99
N ASN A 39 -2.20 -10.28 11.69
CA ASN A 39 -2.98 -10.59 12.89
C ASN A 39 -2.51 -9.77 14.11
N ASN A 40 -2.23 -8.47 13.91
CA ASN A 40 -1.68 -7.58 14.90
C ASN A 40 -2.23 -6.16 14.72
N GLU A 41 -3.05 -5.72 15.67
CA GLU A 41 -3.69 -4.41 15.64
C GLU A 41 -2.68 -3.25 15.71
N SER A 42 -1.55 -3.44 16.41
CA SER A 42 -0.50 -2.41 16.49
C SER A 42 0.19 -2.19 15.15
N ALA A 43 0.30 -3.24 14.32
CA ALA A 43 0.81 -3.11 12.96
C ALA A 43 -0.10 -2.22 12.11
N TYR A 44 -1.41 -2.47 12.18
CA TYR A 44 -2.41 -1.65 11.49
C TYR A 44 -2.40 -0.20 11.99
N PHE A 45 -2.45 0.03 13.31
CA PHE A 45 -2.40 1.37 13.88
C PHE A 45 -1.13 2.13 13.47
N THR A 46 0.01 1.44 13.38
CA THR A 46 1.26 2.09 12.95
C THR A 46 1.22 2.45 11.46
N TRP A 47 0.64 1.59 10.63
CA TRP A 47 0.50 1.82 9.18
C TRP A 47 -0.38 3.02 8.86
N ILE A 48 -1.49 3.16 9.58
CA ILE A 48 -2.44 4.24 9.32
C ILE A 48 -1.96 5.64 9.73
N TYR A 49 -0.80 5.75 10.38
CA TYR A 49 -0.14 7.06 10.58
C TYR A 49 0.48 7.61 9.30
N LEU A 50 0.78 6.74 8.33
CA LEU A 50 1.36 7.14 7.05
C LEU A 50 0.37 6.99 5.91
N ILE A 51 -0.25 5.81 5.77
CA ILE A 51 -1.29 5.56 4.77
C ILE A 51 -2.64 5.93 5.39
N PRO A 52 -3.52 6.73 4.74
CA PRO A 52 -4.81 7.07 5.32
C PRO A 52 -5.61 5.85 5.79
N ASP A 53 -6.28 5.97 6.94
CA ASP A 53 -7.25 4.97 7.37
C ASP A 53 -8.34 4.84 6.30
N CYS A 54 -8.69 3.59 5.97
CA CYS A 54 -9.59 3.29 4.86
C CYS A 54 -9.18 3.94 3.53
N ALA A 55 -7.88 3.92 3.21
CA ALA A 55 -7.34 4.45 1.96
C ALA A 55 -8.13 4.01 0.72
N ASN A 56 -8.46 5.00 -0.12
CA ASN A 56 -9.17 4.83 -1.39
C ASN A 56 -8.20 4.84 -2.58
N GLU A 57 -8.75 4.72 -3.79
CA GLU A 57 -7.97 4.78 -5.04
C GLU A 57 -7.05 5.99 -5.18
N TYR A 58 -7.51 7.19 -4.83
CA TYR A 58 -6.76 8.43 -4.98
C TYR A 58 -5.58 8.49 -4.02
N ASP A 59 -5.77 7.99 -2.79
CA ASP A 59 -4.68 7.88 -1.83
C ASP A 59 -3.55 7.02 -2.41
N PHE A 60 -3.89 5.84 -2.95
CA PHE A 60 -2.88 4.97 -3.56
C PHE A 60 -2.24 5.56 -4.83
N ILE A 61 -3.01 6.30 -5.63
CA ILE A 61 -2.52 7.03 -6.80
C ILE A 61 -1.48 8.07 -6.37
N ASP A 62 -1.74 8.82 -5.30
CA ASP A 62 -0.83 9.86 -4.83
C ASP A 62 0.46 9.27 -4.24
N PHE A 63 0.38 8.14 -3.53
CA PHE A 63 1.57 7.39 -3.13
C PHE A 63 2.37 6.84 -4.31
N ALA A 64 1.77 6.62 -5.48
CA ALA A 64 2.45 6.01 -6.63
C ALA A 64 3.14 7.04 -7.54
N LYS A 65 2.59 8.25 -7.65
CA LYS A 65 3.09 9.34 -8.51
C LYS A 65 4.47 9.82 -8.10
N ASN A 66 5.24 10.33 -9.04
CA ASN A 66 6.44 11.08 -8.67
C ASN A 66 6.08 12.41 -8.02
N GLU A 67 6.99 12.93 -7.21
CA GLU A 67 6.97 14.33 -6.81
C GLU A 67 7.03 15.23 -8.04
N GLU A 68 6.27 16.34 -8.01
CA GLU A 68 6.10 17.23 -9.15
C GLU A 68 7.45 17.68 -9.73
N GLY A 69 7.67 17.41 -11.02
CA GLY A 69 8.90 17.78 -11.73
C GLY A 69 10.11 16.88 -11.45
N THR A 70 9.95 15.72 -10.80
CA THR A 70 11.05 14.80 -10.48
C THR A 70 10.76 13.34 -10.87
N GLU A 71 11.75 12.45 -10.75
CA GLU A 71 11.56 10.99 -10.78
C GLU A 71 11.53 10.36 -9.37
N LYS A 72 11.58 11.19 -8.32
CA LYS A 72 11.58 10.77 -6.93
C LYS A 72 10.16 10.56 -6.42
N ASN A 73 10.04 9.76 -5.38
CA ASN A 73 8.79 9.54 -4.66
C ASN A 73 9.13 9.15 -3.21
N GLU A 74 9.41 10.16 -2.39
CA GLU A 74 9.76 9.99 -0.98
C GLU A 74 8.58 9.37 -0.18
N MET A 75 7.34 9.68 -0.52
CA MET A 75 6.16 9.08 0.12
C MET A 75 6.12 7.55 -0.04
N PHE A 76 6.41 7.05 -1.24
CA PHE A 76 6.49 5.61 -1.50
C PHE A 76 7.68 4.98 -0.77
N ASP A 77 8.84 5.65 -0.79
CA ASP A 77 10.04 5.16 -0.11
C ASP A 77 9.82 5.03 1.41
N GLU A 78 9.13 6.00 2.02
CA GLU A 78 8.69 5.95 3.42
C GLU A 78 7.72 4.80 3.68
N ALA A 79 6.74 4.60 2.79
CA ALA A 79 5.79 3.50 2.91
C ALA A 79 6.48 2.12 2.83
N VAL A 80 7.44 1.95 1.94
CA VAL A 80 8.25 0.72 1.83
C VAL A 80 9.09 0.51 3.10
N ALA A 81 9.71 1.56 3.63
CA ALA A 81 10.50 1.47 4.85
C ALA A 81 9.63 1.06 6.05
N LEU A 82 8.43 1.64 6.18
CA LEU A 82 7.47 1.30 7.21
C LEU A 82 6.99 -0.15 7.04
N PHE A 83 6.57 -0.54 5.84
CA PHE A 83 6.14 -1.91 5.56
C PHE A 83 7.20 -2.94 5.95
N LYS A 84 8.46 -2.73 5.56
CA LYS A 84 9.58 -3.61 5.90
C LYS A 84 9.75 -3.77 7.41
N LYS A 85 9.60 -2.68 8.16
CA LYS A 85 9.64 -2.70 9.63
C LYS A 85 8.48 -3.52 10.20
N LEU A 86 7.25 -3.26 9.77
CA LEU A 86 6.05 -3.97 10.26
C LEU A 86 6.12 -5.46 9.93
N TRP A 87 6.51 -5.81 8.71
CA TRP A 87 6.69 -7.19 8.30
C TRP A 87 7.72 -7.93 9.16
N GLY A 88 8.88 -7.31 9.41
CA GLY A 88 9.92 -7.88 10.27
C GLY A 88 9.53 -7.99 11.75
N GLN A 89 8.61 -7.14 12.21
CA GLN A 89 8.18 -7.13 13.61
C GLN A 89 7.03 -8.09 13.89
N TYR A 90 6.05 -8.16 12.98
CA TYR A 90 4.76 -8.80 13.22
C TYR A 90 4.55 -10.01 12.30
N ALA A 91 4.49 -9.79 10.98
CA ALA A 91 4.12 -10.85 10.03
C ALA A 91 5.12 -12.02 9.97
N SER A 92 6.42 -11.76 10.08
CA SER A 92 7.46 -12.79 10.00
C SER A 92 7.70 -13.58 11.30
N LYS A 93 6.93 -13.28 12.36
CA LYS A 93 7.01 -13.92 13.68
C LYS A 93 5.72 -14.69 13.99
N GLU A 94 5.32 -14.76 15.25
CA GLU A 94 4.17 -15.57 15.69
C GLU A 94 2.81 -15.01 15.23
N ASP A 95 2.71 -13.70 14.96
CA ASP A 95 1.43 -13.09 14.60
C ASP A 95 0.94 -13.58 13.23
N GLY A 96 1.84 -13.71 12.26
CA GLY A 96 1.53 -14.24 10.93
C GLY A 96 0.52 -13.40 10.15
N LEU A 97 -0.03 -13.99 9.09
CA LEU A 97 -1.09 -13.39 8.28
C LEU A 97 -2.42 -14.10 8.49
N TYR A 98 -3.46 -13.36 8.82
CA TYR A 98 -4.83 -13.86 8.93
C TYR A 98 -5.54 -13.76 7.58
N ILE A 99 -5.63 -14.89 6.87
CA ILE A 99 -6.19 -14.97 5.51
C ILE A 99 -7.23 -16.09 5.48
N GLY A 100 -8.45 -15.77 5.03
CA GLY A 100 -9.49 -16.77 4.83
C GLY A 100 -9.85 -17.54 6.10
N ASN A 101 -9.90 -16.84 7.24
CA ASN A 101 -10.16 -17.39 8.57
C ASN A 101 -9.08 -18.32 9.13
N LYS A 102 -7.83 -18.15 8.68
CA LYS A 102 -6.69 -18.91 9.18
C LYS A 102 -5.45 -18.03 9.28
N THR A 103 -4.71 -18.19 10.37
CA THR A 103 -3.39 -17.60 10.54
C THR A 103 -2.32 -18.49 9.90
N TYR A 104 -1.41 -17.89 9.13
CA TYR A 104 -0.28 -18.53 8.44
C TYR A 104 1.05 -17.94 8.89
#